data_AF-X6EF35-F1
#
_entry.id   AF-X6EF35-F1
#
_cell.length_a   1.000
_cell.length_b   1.000
_cell.length_c   1.000
_cell.angle_alpha   90.00
_cell.angle_beta   90.00
_cell.angle_gamma   90.00
#
_symmetry.space_group_name_H-M   'P 1'
#
loop_
_entity.id
_entity.type
_entity.pdbx_description
1 polymer ?
#
loop_
_entity_poly.entity_id
_entity_poly.type
_entity_poly.pdbx_seq_one_letter_code
_entity_poly.pdbx_strand_id
1 'polypeptide(L)'
;MRLTSFQPADRFLFGQSRPRRNNMGYSQYDAASHGRAAWNAGKKVGTKRPLTKKQICAIRFFLDPERRVRDRALFDLAIDSKLRCCDVVKIKIGDLAAGSEIRTRATVVQQKTGRPVQFELTSDVRAF
;
A
#
# COMPACT_ATOMS: atom_id res chain seq x y z
N MET A 1 20.68 -54.58 29.22
CA MET A 1 20.31 -54.63 27.79
C MET A 1 18.81 -54.83 27.64
N ARG A 2 18.07 -53.77 27.26
CA ARG A 2 16.98 -53.75 26.24
C ARG A 2 16.26 -52.40 26.34
N LEU A 3 16.37 -51.62 25.26
CA LEU A 3 15.63 -50.40 25.00
C LEU A 3 14.23 -50.73 24.49
N THR A 4 13.23 -49.93 24.88
CA THR A 4 12.01 -49.58 24.13
C THR A 4 11.49 -48.24 24.68
N SER A 5 11.75 -47.11 23.99
CA SER A 5 10.80 -46.28 23.20
C SER A 5 9.73 -45.54 24.02
N PHE A 6 9.79 -44.22 24.20
CA PHE A 6 9.38 -43.12 23.30
C PHE A 6 7.97 -42.58 23.62
N GLN A 7 7.90 -41.42 24.30
CA GLN A 7 6.93 -40.33 24.10
C GLN A 7 7.23 -39.14 25.03
N PRO A 8 7.50 -37.95 24.50
CA PRO A 8 7.05 -36.71 25.10
C PRO A 8 6.02 -36.06 24.17
N ALA A 9 4.77 -35.96 24.65
CA ALA A 9 3.75 -35.22 23.94
C ALA A 9 4.12 -33.73 23.91
N ASP A 10 4.13 -33.23 22.68
CA ASP A 10 4.61 -31.93 22.24
C ASP A 10 3.69 -30.77 22.65
N ARG A 11 4.35 -29.62 22.81
CA ARG A 11 3.92 -28.27 22.38
C ARG A 11 2.73 -27.62 23.10
N PHE A 12 3.11 -26.75 24.04
CA PHE A 12 2.47 -25.44 24.19
C PHE A 12 2.46 -24.68 22.86
N LEU A 13 1.36 -24.76 22.10
CA LEU A 13 1.03 -23.83 21.02
C LEU A 13 0.22 -22.67 21.59
N PHE A 14 0.90 -21.70 22.23
CA PHE A 14 0.30 -20.39 22.49
C PHE A 14 0.78 -19.42 21.42
N GLY A 15 -0.10 -19.12 20.48
CA GLY A 15 0.17 -18.22 19.37
C GLY A 15 -0.99 -18.21 18.40
N GLN A 16 -2.20 -17.97 18.91
CA GLN A 16 -3.37 -17.70 18.07
C GLN A 16 -3.05 -16.48 17.21
N SER A 17 -2.69 -16.73 15.95
CA SER A 17 -2.65 -15.74 14.89
C SER A 17 -4.06 -15.20 14.74
N ARG A 18 -4.29 -13.99 15.30
CA ARG A 18 -5.57 -13.29 15.17
C ARG A 18 -5.96 -13.27 13.69
N PRO A 19 -7.17 -13.72 13.31
CA PRO A 19 -7.64 -13.54 11.95
C PRO A 19 -7.57 -12.03 11.65
N ARG A 20 -6.93 -11.69 10.53
CA ARG A 20 -6.93 -10.32 10.04
C ARG A 20 -8.39 -9.89 9.93
N ARG A 21 -8.78 -8.89 10.72
CA ARG A 21 -10.04 -8.17 10.52
C ARG A 21 -9.99 -7.62 9.10
N ASN A 22 -10.63 -8.29 8.16
CA ASN A 22 -11.00 -7.73 6.86
C ASN A 22 -12.23 -6.85 7.07
N ASN A 23 -12.17 -5.88 7.97
CA ASN A 23 -13.13 -4.79 7.96
C ASN A 23 -12.54 -3.75 7.01
N MET A 24 -12.87 -3.89 5.73
CA MET A 24 -12.60 -2.85 4.74
C MET A 24 -13.38 -1.63 5.21
N GLY A 25 -12.71 -0.70 5.91
CA GLY A 25 -13.32 0.54 6.33
C GLY A 25 -13.65 1.32 5.08
N TYR A 26 -14.90 1.26 4.65
CA TYR A 26 -15.37 2.04 3.52
C TYR A 26 -15.25 3.50 3.90
N SER A 27 -14.38 4.20 3.18
CA SER A 27 -14.29 5.64 3.26
C SER A 27 -15.67 6.22 2.99
N GLN A 28 -16.11 7.22 3.75
CA GLN A 28 -17.35 7.97 3.47
C GLN A 28 -17.37 8.59 2.05
N TYR A 29 -16.20 8.72 1.42
CA TYR A 29 -16.02 9.16 0.04
C TYR A 29 -16.19 8.04 -1.00
N ASP A 30 -16.32 6.80 -0.55
CA ASP A 30 -16.50 5.61 -1.36
C ASP A 30 -17.95 5.09 -1.25
N ALA A 31 -18.92 6.01 -1.21
CA ALA A 31 -20.35 5.69 -1.13
C ALA A 31 -20.85 4.83 -2.34
N ALA A 32 -20.01 4.60 -3.35
CA ALA A 32 -20.32 3.79 -4.52
C ALA A 32 -19.84 2.34 -4.45
N SER A 33 -19.01 1.94 -3.49
CA SER A 33 -18.34 0.63 -3.49
C SER A 33 -19.15 -0.54 -2.91
N HIS A 34 -20.32 -0.28 -2.33
CA HIS A 34 -21.22 -1.36 -1.89
C HIS A 34 -22.12 -1.81 -3.05
N GLY A 35 -21.72 -2.88 -3.74
CA GLY A 35 -22.60 -3.61 -4.66
C GLY A 35 -22.78 -3.03 -6.06
N ARG A 36 -22.15 -1.89 -6.41
CA ARG A 36 -22.12 -1.43 -7.80
C ARG A 36 -21.04 -2.15 -8.59
N ALA A 37 -21.43 -2.67 -9.75
CA ALA A 37 -20.46 -3.11 -10.75
C ALA A 37 -19.51 -1.93 -11.06
N ALA A 38 -18.22 -2.24 -11.24
CA ALA A 38 -17.25 -1.22 -11.62
C ALA A 38 -17.75 -0.48 -12.88
N TRP A 39 -17.54 0.83 -12.97
CA TRP A 39 -18.02 1.66 -14.10
C TRP A 39 -17.56 1.15 -15.48
N ASN A 40 -16.50 0.33 -15.49
CA ASN A 40 -15.89 -0.30 -16.65
C ASN A 40 -16.15 -1.82 -16.76
N ALA A 41 -17.05 -2.40 -15.96
CA ALA A 41 -17.39 -3.82 -16.05
C ALA A 41 -17.87 -4.17 -17.48
N GLY A 42 -17.31 -5.23 -18.06
CA GLY A 42 -17.60 -5.65 -19.44
C GLY A 42 -17.00 -4.77 -20.55
N LYS A 43 -16.27 -3.69 -20.22
CA LYS A 43 -15.67 -2.76 -21.19
C LYS A 43 -14.14 -2.88 -21.19
N LYS A 44 -13.54 -3.17 -22.35
CA LYS A 44 -12.09 -3.01 -22.55
C LYS A 44 -11.76 -1.52 -22.62
N VAL A 45 -11.38 -0.94 -21.49
CA VAL A 45 -10.91 0.45 -21.45
C VAL A 45 -9.49 0.49 -22.00
N GLY A 46 -9.29 1.30 -23.05
CA GLY A 46 -7.96 1.54 -23.61
C GLY A 46 -7.05 2.28 -22.64
N THR A 47 -5.82 2.54 -23.08
CA THR A 47 -4.83 3.27 -22.29
C THR A 47 -5.38 4.65 -21.88
N LYS A 48 -5.44 4.92 -20.57
CA LYS A 48 -5.78 6.26 -20.07
C LYS A 48 -4.64 7.22 -20.34
N ARG A 49 -4.97 8.47 -20.67
CA ARG A 49 -3.97 9.54 -20.78
C ARG A 49 -3.30 9.78 -19.42
N PRO A 50 -1.99 10.08 -19.38
CA PRO A 50 -1.32 10.50 -18.16
C PRO A 50 -1.99 11.75 -17.56
N LEU A 51 -1.88 11.91 -16.25
CA LEU A 51 -2.35 13.12 -15.57
C LEU A 51 -1.53 14.33 -16.02
N THR A 52 -2.21 15.43 -16.29
CA THR A 52 -1.56 16.72 -16.60
C THR A 52 -1.09 17.40 -15.33
N LYS A 53 -0.07 18.26 -15.41
CA LYS A 53 0.41 19.07 -14.26
C LYS A 53 -0.72 19.86 -13.58
N LYS A 54 -1.65 20.42 -14.38
CA LYS A 54 -2.83 21.13 -13.86
C LYS A 54 -3.74 20.23 -13.03
N GLN A 55 -3.97 19.00 -13.48
CA GLN A 55 -4.78 18.02 -12.74
C GLN A 55 -4.09 17.56 -11.46
N ILE A 56 -2.77 17.33 -11.49
CA ILE A 56 -1.99 16.99 -10.29
C ILE A 56 -2.09 18.12 -9.27
N CYS A 57 -1.91 19.36 -9.70
CA CYS A 57 -2.04 20.54 -8.85
C CYS A 57 -3.45 20.66 -8.25
N ALA A 58 -4.49 20.45 -9.06
CA ALA A 58 -5.87 20.46 -8.59
C ALA A 58 -6.11 19.40 -7.51
N ILE A 59 -5.63 18.16 -7.72
CA ILE A 59 -5.79 17.07 -6.73
C ILE A 59 -5.07 17.42 -5.42
N ARG A 60 -3.84 17.95 -5.47
CA ARG A 60 -3.11 18.42 -4.27
C ARG A 60 -3.90 19.51 -3.54
N PHE A 61 -4.40 20.49 -4.29
CA PHE A 61 -5.21 21.58 -3.74
C PHE A 61 -6.49 21.08 -3.05
N PHE A 62 -7.11 20.00 -3.52
CA PHE A 62 -8.26 19.41 -2.85
C PHE A 62 -7.88 18.61 -1.58
N LEU A 63 -6.70 17.99 -1.55
CA LEU A 63 -6.25 17.18 -0.41
C LEU A 63 -5.67 18.01 0.75
N ASP A 64 -5.15 19.20 0.47
CA ASP A 64 -4.50 20.07 1.46
C ASP A 64 -5.45 20.61 2.55
N PRO A 65 -6.63 21.17 2.21
CA PRO A 65 -7.53 21.78 3.19
C PRO A 65 -8.17 20.75 4.12
N GLU A 66 -8.38 19.52 3.63
CA GLU A 66 -9.02 18.44 4.39
C GLU A 66 -8.09 17.81 5.46
N ARG A 67 -6.83 18.29 5.59
CA ARG A 67 -5.79 17.72 6.48
C ARG A 67 -5.60 16.21 6.28
N ARG A 68 -5.86 15.69 5.08
CA ARG A 68 -5.72 14.27 4.74
C ARG A 68 -4.27 13.94 4.42
N VAL A 69 -3.39 14.13 5.41
CA VAL A 69 -1.93 13.96 5.29
C VAL A 69 -1.60 12.58 4.71
N ARG A 70 -2.33 11.53 5.12
CA ARG A 70 -2.17 10.18 4.57
C ARG A 70 -2.44 10.12 3.07
N ASP A 71 -3.56 10.65 2.61
CA ASP A 71 -3.98 10.51 1.21
C ASP A 71 -3.15 11.41 0.30
N ARG A 72 -2.74 12.59 0.79
CA ARG A 72 -1.76 13.43 0.12
C ARG A 72 -0.41 12.73 -0.02
N ALA A 73 0.13 12.19 1.08
CA ALA A 73 1.40 11.47 1.05
C ALA A 73 1.36 10.24 0.12
N LEU A 74 0.26 9.48 0.14
CA LEU A 74 0.07 8.34 -0.76
C LEU A 74 -0.06 8.78 -2.23
N PHE A 75 -0.73 9.90 -2.50
CA PHE A 75 -0.86 10.45 -3.84
C PHE A 75 0.50 10.89 -4.38
N ASP A 76 1.25 11.69 -3.63
CA ASP A 76 2.57 12.17 -4.04
C ASP A 76 3.55 11.00 -4.21
N LEU A 77 3.53 10.02 -3.29
CA LEU A 77 4.31 8.79 -3.43
C LEU A 77 3.94 7.97 -4.67
N ALA A 78 2.67 7.89 -5.04
CA ALA A 78 2.22 7.16 -6.24
C ALA A 78 2.71 7.82 -7.53
N ILE A 79 2.71 9.16 -7.58
CA ILE A 79 3.21 9.92 -8.74
C ILE A 79 4.71 9.71 -8.93
N ASP A 80 5.49 9.76 -7.84
CA ASP A 80 6.94 9.61 -7.89
C ASP A 80 7.39 8.18 -8.19
N SER A 81 6.84 7.21 -7.45
CA SER A 81 7.27 5.81 -7.53
C SER A 81 6.74 5.07 -8.76
N LYS A 82 5.64 5.56 -9.36
CA LYS A 82 4.92 4.92 -10.47
C LYS A 82 4.54 3.45 -10.18
N LEU A 83 4.41 3.10 -8.90
CA LEU A 83 4.02 1.77 -8.48
C LEU A 83 2.55 1.50 -8.78
N ARG A 84 2.18 0.22 -8.79
CA ARG A 84 0.78 -0.17 -8.89
C ARG A 84 0.06 0.24 -7.61
N CYS A 85 -1.20 0.67 -7.74
CA CYS A 85 -1.98 1.12 -6.60
C CYS A 85 -2.01 0.07 -5.46
N CYS A 86 -2.14 -1.21 -5.80
CA CYS A 86 -2.11 -2.29 -4.81
C CYS A 86 -0.78 -2.40 -4.05
N ASP A 87 0.35 -2.03 -4.66
CA ASP A 87 1.66 -2.00 -4.02
C ASP A 87 1.78 -0.75 -3.14
N VAL A 88 1.39 0.43 -3.65
CA VAL A 88 1.40 1.71 -2.90
C VAL A 88 0.64 1.61 -1.59
N VAL A 89 -0.58 1.07 -1.60
CA VAL A 89 -1.42 0.97 -0.38
C VAL A 89 -0.91 -0.04 0.65
N LYS A 90 0.07 -0.88 0.30
CA LYS A 90 0.68 -1.87 1.21
C LYS A 90 2.08 -1.48 1.67
N ILE A 91 2.63 -0.36 1.18
CA ILE A 91 3.93 0.15 1.61
C ILE A 91 3.91 0.39 3.13
N LYS A 92 4.99 -0.03 3.80
CA LYS A 92 5.20 0.20 5.22
C LYS A 92 6.19 1.33 5.44
N ILE A 93 6.12 1.96 6.61
CA ILE A 93 7.05 3.03 7.00
C ILE A 93 8.51 2.55 6.92
N GLY A 94 8.80 1.31 7.34
CA GLY A 94 10.14 0.73 7.27
C GLY A 94 10.69 0.51 5.85
N ASP A 95 9.83 0.55 4.82
CA ASP A 95 10.26 0.47 3.42
C ASP A 95 10.78 1.84 2.92
N LEU A 96 10.32 2.94 3.54
CA LEU A 96 10.59 4.32 3.14
C LEU A 96 11.56 5.06 4.07
N ALA A 97 11.54 4.74 5.36
CA ALA A 97 12.27 5.46 6.40
C ALA A 97 13.14 4.53 7.26
N ALA A 98 14.24 5.07 7.75
CA ALA A 98 15.10 4.44 8.74
C ALA A 98 15.29 5.40 9.92
N GLY A 99 14.73 5.05 11.08
CA GLY A 99 14.72 5.93 12.25
C GLY A 99 13.93 7.21 11.98
N SER A 100 14.57 8.36 12.13
CA SER A 100 13.99 9.70 11.87
C SER A 100 14.21 10.19 10.44
N GLU A 101 14.93 9.46 9.59
CA GLU A 101 15.29 9.90 8.24
C GLU A 101 14.50 9.14 7.17
N ILE A 102 13.97 9.88 6.19
CA ILE A 102 13.35 9.31 5.00
C ILE A 102 14.43 9.04 3.96
N ARG A 103 14.51 7.80 3.48
CA ARG A 103 15.53 7.36 2.52
C ARG A 103 15.39 8.10 1.20
N THR A 104 16.49 8.32 0.49
CA THR A 104 16.46 8.85 -0.90
C THR A 104 15.94 7.81 -1.89
N ARG A 105 16.15 6.51 -1.59
CA ARG A 105 15.68 5.39 -2.41
C ARG A 105 14.93 4.39 -1.54
N ALA A 106 13.82 3.89 -2.06
CA ALA A 106 13.03 2.84 -1.44
C ALA A 106 12.96 1.61 -2.35
N THR A 107 12.86 0.43 -1.77
CA THR A 107 12.75 -0.84 -2.50
C THR A 107 11.47 -1.54 -2.06
N VAL A 108 10.59 -1.85 -3.01
CA VAL A 108 9.33 -2.55 -2.76
C VAL A 108 9.25 -3.79 -3.65
N VAL A 109 8.83 -4.92 -3.07
CA VAL A 109 8.56 -6.14 -3.84
C VAL A 109 7.17 -6.03 -4.46
N GLN A 110 7.11 -5.99 -5.78
CA GLN A 110 5.84 -5.87 -6.51
C GLN A 110 5.02 -7.14 -6.36
N GLN A 111 3.76 -7.02 -5.97
CA GLN A 111 2.88 -8.19 -5.78
C GLN A 111 2.66 -8.99 -7.06
N LYS A 112 2.55 -8.30 -8.19
CA LYS A 112 2.26 -8.95 -9.47
C LYS A 112 3.40 -9.86 -9.93
N THR A 113 4.64 -9.44 -9.71
CA THR A 113 5.82 -10.09 -10.27
C THR A 113 6.67 -10.80 -9.21
N GLY A 114 6.48 -10.50 -7.93
CA GLY A 114 7.32 -10.98 -6.83
C GLY A 114 8.75 -10.41 -6.86
N ARG A 115 9.04 -9.43 -7.71
CA ARG A 115 10.39 -8.88 -7.89
C ARG A 115 10.57 -7.57 -7.13
N PRO A 116 11.73 -7.35 -6.49
CA PRO A 116 12.05 -6.07 -5.88
C PRO A 116 12.23 -5.00 -6.97
N VAL A 117 11.64 -3.84 -6.74
CA VAL A 117 11.82 -2.65 -7.57
C VAL A 117 12.26 -1.50 -6.68
N GLN A 118 13.35 -0.86 -7.07
CA GLN A 118 13.87 0.33 -6.41
C GLN A 118 13.38 1.59 -7.14
N PHE A 119 13.01 2.62 -6.38
CA PHE A 119 12.62 3.92 -6.90
C PHE A 119 13.18 5.04 -6.02
N GLU A 120 13.23 6.24 -6.59
CA GLU A 120 13.69 7.45 -5.90
C GLU A 120 12.53 8.18 -5.23
N LEU A 121 12.81 8.74 -4.06
CA LEU A 121 11.92 9.62 -3.32
C LEU A 121 12.40 11.06 -3.52
N THR A 122 11.60 11.87 -4.21
CA THR A 122 11.96 13.27 -4.46
C THR A 122 12.02 14.05 -3.15
N SER A 123 12.66 15.24 -3.17
CA SER A 123 12.66 16.15 -2.02
C SER A 123 11.25 16.49 -1.56
N ASP A 124 10.32 16.63 -2.49
CA ASP A 124 8.96 17.10 -2.20
C ASP A 124 8.19 16.07 -1.35
N VAL A 125 8.35 14.77 -1.62
CA VAL A 125 7.77 13.69 -0.82
C VAL A 125 8.47 13.54 0.55
N ARG A 126 9.73 13.99 0.65
CA ARG A 126 10.51 13.92 1.90
C ARG A 126 10.34 15.15 2.80
N ALA A 127 9.76 16.24 2.29
CA ALA A 127 9.61 17.51 3.00
C ALA A 127 8.32 17.62 3.84
N PHE A 128 7.56 16.53 3.98
CA PHE A 128 6.31 16.48 4.74
C PHE A 128 6.49 16.53 6.26
#